data_AF-A0A7S2I2F5-F1
#
_entry.id   AF-A0A7S2I2F5-F1
#
_cell.length_a   1.000
_cell.length_b   1.000
_cell.length_c   1.000
_cell.angle_alpha   90.00
_cell.angle_beta   90.00
_cell.angle_gamma   90.00
#
_symmetry.space_group_name_H-M   'P 1'
#
loop_
_entity.id
_entity.type
_entity.pdbx_description
1 polymer ?
#
loop_
_entity_poly.entity_id
_entity_poly.type
_entity_poly.pdbx_seq_one_letter_code
_entity_poly.pdbx_strand_id
1 'polypeptide(L)'
;HIMSSLGSPECQGALDALRNNSRDMVQYSKKLPATMKHAIIIPSLQQYGVSYEWYTKMLEDNPKDRELRSMSKRIDTLTSFGKIGPWGLEKGAFYEAFDIKDTDKKGLNGTAMMIQGWDDEKGAYHCSPVGKLTDMILLPSENLRPIGDKTFASKDEAAKFQKEALEIYESSAGKDAVNKLKGEKSNIREYLTELKSTLLELQKPLLKKYGFREDMVGFNHVQRALAPFESDDDFAKKTAELEKFGSQEMRFDGKVALVTGGGRGLGRAYSKILAARGAKVV
;
A
#
# COMPACT_ATOMS: atom_id res chain seq x y z
N HIS A 1 7.02 26.21 1.89
CA HIS A 1 8.24 26.42 1.09
C HIS A 1 9.38 25.45 1.42
N ILE A 2 9.79 25.28 2.68
CA ILE A 2 10.77 24.23 3.07
C ILE A 2 10.37 22.84 2.51
N MET A 3 9.08 22.49 2.57
CA MET A 3 8.54 21.26 1.97
C MET A 3 8.68 21.18 0.45
N SER A 4 8.63 22.32 -0.25
CA SER A 4 8.83 22.39 -1.70
C SER A 4 10.31 22.24 -2.04
N SER A 5 11.20 22.85 -1.25
CA SER A 5 12.65 22.71 -1.38
C SER A 5 13.10 21.27 -1.13
N LEU A 6 12.44 20.55 -0.21
CA LEU A 6 12.72 19.13 0.05
C LEU A 6 12.49 18.23 -1.17
N GLY A 7 11.54 18.59 -2.05
CA GLY A 7 11.28 17.87 -3.29
C GLY A 7 12.16 18.31 -4.47
N SER A 8 13.06 19.28 -4.29
CA SER A 8 13.89 19.78 -5.38
C SER A 8 15.00 18.79 -5.76
N PRO A 9 15.44 18.75 -7.03
CA PRO A 9 16.54 17.88 -7.47
C PRO A 9 17.83 18.07 -6.67
N GLU A 10 18.13 19.30 -6.26
CA GLU A 10 19.33 19.66 -5.50
C GLU A 10 19.28 19.06 -4.09
N CYS A 11 18.11 19.16 -3.44
CA CYS A 11 17.89 18.58 -2.12
C CYS A 11 17.93 17.04 -2.17
N GLN A 12 17.27 16.45 -3.16
CA GLN A 12 17.28 14.99 -3.34
C GLN A 12 18.69 14.48 -3.62
N GLY A 13 19.45 15.17 -4.48
CA GLY A 13 20.86 14.86 -4.73
C GLY A 13 21.74 14.92 -3.48
N ALA A 14 21.53 15.91 -2.60
CA ALA A 14 22.25 16.02 -1.33
C ALA A 14 21.91 14.87 -0.36
N LEU A 15 20.62 14.50 -0.28
CA LEU A 15 20.17 13.37 0.55
C LEU A 15 20.67 12.03 0.00
N ASP A 16 20.70 11.86 -1.32
CA ASP A 16 21.20 10.65 -1.99
C ASP A 16 22.72 10.53 -1.89
N ALA A 17 23.46 11.64 -2.00
CA ALA A 17 24.90 11.66 -1.74
C ALA A 17 25.20 11.32 -0.28
N LEU A 18 24.44 11.86 0.67
CA LEU A 18 24.56 11.48 2.08
C LEU A 18 24.22 10.00 2.28
N ARG A 19 23.25 9.48 1.51
CA ARG A 19 22.86 8.07 1.54
C ARG A 19 24.00 7.15 1.12
N ASN A 20 24.55 7.41 -0.06
CA ASN A 20 25.61 6.61 -0.66
C ASN A 20 26.93 6.66 0.13
N ASN A 21 27.18 7.75 0.88
CA ASN A 21 28.39 7.96 1.65
C ASN A 21 28.27 7.58 3.14
N SER A 22 27.18 6.93 3.53
CA SER A 22 27.00 6.40 4.89
C SER A 22 26.99 4.88 4.83
N ARG A 23 27.80 4.23 5.67
CA ARG A 23 27.97 2.77 5.72
C ARG A 23 26.82 2.08 6.45
N ASP A 24 26.16 2.81 7.35
CA ASP A 24 25.06 2.35 8.19
C ASP A 24 24.16 3.53 8.63
N MET A 25 23.04 3.20 9.26
CA MET A 25 22.05 4.17 9.75
C MET A 25 22.58 5.08 10.86
N VAL A 26 23.53 4.60 11.67
CA VAL A 26 24.14 5.37 12.76
C VAL A 26 24.98 6.51 12.18
N GLN A 27 25.77 6.21 11.16
CA GLN A 27 26.59 7.18 10.46
C GLN A 27 25.75 8.23 9.73
N TYR A 28 24.66 7.82 9.09
CA TYR A 28 23.76 8.77 8.45
C TYR A 28 23.07 9.68 9.46
N SER A 29 22.48 9.11 10.52
CA SER A 29 21.73 9.86 11.52
C SER A 29 22.60 10.92 12.20
N LYS A 30 23.89 10.63 12.40
CA LYS A 30 24.87 11.59 12.92
C LYS A 30 25.12 12.76 11.96
N LYS A 31 25.08 12.54 10.65
CA LYS A 31 25.39 13.55 9.62
C LYS A 31 24.16 14.31 9.12
N LEU A 32 22.97 13.69 9.20
CA LEU A 32 21.73 14.24 8.67
C LEU A 32 21.38 15.64 9.19
N PRO A 33 21.47 15.95 10.51
CA PRO A 33 21.09 17.28 11.01
C PRO A 33 21.91 18.41 10.38
N ALA A 34 23.20 18.19 10.15
CA ALA A 34 24.08 19.16 9.50
C ALA A 34 23.70 19.34 8.02
N THR A 35 23.47 18.24 7.30
CA THR A 35 23.02 18.28 5.90
C THR A 35 21.68 18.99 5.77
N MET A 36 20.72 18.69 6.65
CA MET A 36 19.41 19.35 6.70
C MET A 36 19.51 20.84 6.95
N LYS A 37 20.29 21.23 7.95
CA LYS A 37 20.52 22.63 8.30
C LYS A 37 21.10 23.40 7.11
N HIS A 38 22.19 22.90 6.52
CA HIS A 38 22.99 23.66 5.56
C HIS A 38 22.51 23.56 4.11
N ALA A 39 21.98 22.42 3.68
CA ALA A 39 21.57 22.22 2.29
C ALA A 39 20.10 22.60 2.03
N ILE A 40 19.25 22.63 3.07
CA ILE A 40 17.80 22.68 2.89
C ILE A 40 17.18 23.82 3.69
N ILE A 41 17.36 23.82 5.01
CA ILE A 41 16.64 24.76 5.89
C ILE A 41 17.19 26.18 5.73
N ILE A 42 18.50 26.39 5.86
CA ILE A 42 19.10 27.74 5.74
C ILE A 42 18.78 28.39 4.38
N PRO A 43 19.03 27.73 3.22
CA PRO A 43 18.73 28.35 1.92
C PRO A 43 17.25 28.69 1.75
N SER A 44 16.36 27.82 2.24
CA SER A 44 14.91 28.06 2.16
C SER A 44 14.46 29.23 3.01
N LEU A 45 15.07 29.46 4.18
CA LEU A 45 14.74 30.57 5.06
C LEU A 45 15.29 31.90 4.54
N GLN A 46 16.50 31.89 3.99
CA GLN A 46 17.15 33.08 3.42
C GLN A 46 16.36 33.70 2.26
N GLN A 47 15.66 32.89 1.45
CA GLN A 47 14.76 33.37 0.40
C GLN A 47 13.65 34.30 0.91
N TYR A 48 13.32 34.24 2.21
CA TYR A 48 12.30 35.05 2.86
C TYR A 48 12.89 36.02 3.88
N GLY A 49 14.21 36.21 3.90
CA GLY A 49 14.89 37.09 4.86
C GLY A 49 14.82 36.59 6.31
N VAL A 50 14.56 35.29 6.52
CA VAL A 50 14.46 34.68 7.86
C VAL A 50 15.79 34.03 8.24
N SER A 51 16.27 34.26 9.47
CA SER A 51 17.47 33.58 9.99
C SER A 51 17.15 32.20 10.54
N TYR A 52 18.16 31.32 10.55
CA TYR A 52 18.01 29.99 11.13
C TYR A 52 17.75 30.06 12.64
N GLU A 53 18.39 31.00 13.32
CA GLU A 53 18.25 31.24 14.76
C GLU A 53 16.82 31.67 15.13
N TRP A 54 16.21 32.50 14.29
CA TRP A 54 14.81 32.88 14.48
C TRP A 54 13.89 31.66 14.29
N TYR A 55 14.15 30.85 13.27
CA TYR A 55 13.36 29.65 13.00
C TYR A 55 13.45 28.62 14.14
N THR A 56 14.65 28.35 14.66
CA THR A 56 14.82 27.44 15.80
C THR A 56 14.10 27.94 17.04
N LYS A 57 14.23 29.24 17.34
CA LYS A 57 13.53 29.86 18.47
C LYS A 57 12.01 29.79 18.31
N MET A 58 11.49 29.99 17.10
CA MET A 58 10.06 29.89 16.81
C MET A 58 9.53 28.48 17.07
N LEU A 59 10.28 27.43 16.72
CA LEU A 59 9.91 26.05 17.03
C LEU A 59 9.94 25.76 18.53
N GLU A 60 10.97 26.25 19.24
CA GLU A 60 11.14 26.08 20.69
C GLU A 60 10.03 26.76 21.49
N ASP A 61 9.64 27.97 21.07
CA ASP A 61 8.61 28.77 21.74
C ASP A 61 7.18 28.24 21.46
N ASN A 62 7.00 27.39 20.44
CA ASN A 62 5.68 26.88 20.00
C ASN A 62 5.58 25.34 19.96
N PRO A 63 5.93 24.61 21.03
CA PRO A 63 6.01 23.15 21.01
C PRO A 63 4.64 22.45 20.87
N LYS A 64 3.55 23.17 21.16
CA LYS A 64 2.18 22.67 21.07
C LYS A 64 1.44 23.11 19.80
N ASP A 65 2.09 23.82 18.90
CA ASP A 65 1.46 24.20 17.65
C ASP A 65 1.23 22.95 16.78
N ARG A 66 0.01 22.82 16.23
CA ARG A 66 -0.38 21.63 15.45
C ARG A 66 0.30 21.62 14.09
N GLU A 67 0.40 22.76 13.43
CA GLU A 67 0.95 22.86 12.08
C GLU A 67 2.46 22.67 12.10
N LEU A 68 3.17 23.27 13.05
CA LEU A 68 4.62 23.11 13.21
C LEU A 68 5.00 21.65 13.50
N ARG A 69 4.25 20.96 14.36
CA ARG A 69 4.46 19.52 14.63
C ARG A 69 4.18 18.66 13.41
N SER A 70 3.10 18.96 12.68
CA SER A 70 2.79 18.23 11.44
C SER A 70 3.86 18.43 10.37
N MET A 71 4.41 19.64 10.27
CA MET A 71 5.49 19.96 9.35
C MET A 71 6.79 19.25 9.76
N SER A 72 7.18 19.32 11.03
CA SER A 72 8.39 18.65 11.55
C SER A 72 8.34 17.14 11.28
N LYS A 73 7.23 16.48 11.63
CA LYS A 73 7.02 15.05 11.36
C LYS A 73 7.19 14.71 9.88
N ARG A 74 6.76 15.60 8.99
CA ARG A 74 6.87 15.42 7.53
C ARG A 74 8.28 15.68 7.00
N ILE A 75 9.04 16.57 7.62
CA ILE A 75 10.46 16.76 7.34
C ILE A 75 11.24 15.50 7.75
N ASP A 76 11.05 15.02 8.98
CA ASP A 76 11.69 13.81 9.50
C ASP A 76 11.40 12.58 8.61
N THR A 77 10.16 12.49 8.12
CA THR A 77 9.71 11.51 7.14
C THR A 77 10.52 11.59 5.83
N LEU A 78 10.75 12.77 5.28
CA LEU A 78 11.41 12.93 3.97
C LEU A 78 12.93 12.77 4.01
N THR A 79 13.54 12.97 5.18
CA THR A 79 14.99 13.19 5.32
C THR A 79 15.70 12.01 5.96
N SER A 80 15.00 10.93 6.22
CA SER A 80 15.51 9.73 6.86
C SER A 80 16.40 8.90 5.93
N PHE A 81 17.45 8.28 6.52
CA PHE A 81 18.37 7.37 5.83
C PHE A 81 17.61 6.14 5.46
N GLY A 82 17.80 5.63 4.25
CA GLY A 82 17.02 4.47 3.82
C GLY A 82 15.55 4.74 4.12
N LYS A 83 15.03 5.86 3.59
CA LYS A 83 13.60 6.10 3.45
C LYS A 83 12.86 5.69 4.72
N ILE A 84 12.86 6.46 5.81
CA ILE A 84 12.11 6.19 7.07
C ILE A 84 12.27 4.73 7.48
N GLY A 85 13.10 4.37 8.46
CA GLY A 85 12.97 2.99 8.96
C GLY A 85 11.48 2.68 9.16
N PRO A 86 11.01 1.59 8.55
CA PRO A 86 10.19 1.44 7.35
C PRO A 86 8.86 2.18 7.25
N TRP A 87 8.48 2.38 6.01
CA TRP A 87 7.40 3.23 5.58
C TRP A 87 6.02 2.84 6.17
N GLY A 88 5.25 3.84 6.62
CA GLY A 88 3.78 3.74 6.61
C GLY A 88 3.21 3.48 5.20
N LEU A 89 4.02 3.68 4.17
CA LEU A 89 3.80 3.34 2.75
C LEU A 89 4.32 1.93 2.35
N GLU A 90 5.15 1.28 3.17
CA GLU A 90 5.51 -0.15 3.05
C GLU A 90 4.45 -1.01 3.72
N LYS A 91 3.57 -0.43 4.54
CA LYS A 91 2.37 -1.11 4.99
C LYS A 91 1.62 -1.68 3.78
N GLY A 92 1.42 -3.00 3.79
CA GLY A 92 0.85 -3.77 2.68
C GLY A 92 1.85 -4.26 1.64
N ALA A 93 3.14 -3.93 1.76
CA ALA A 93 4.21 -4.52 0.96
C ALA A 93 4.56 -5.92 1.46
N PHE A 94 5.09 -6.74 0.55
CA PHE A 94 5.41 -8.14 0.81
C PHE A 94 6.93 -8.34 0.87
N TYR A 95 7.36 -9.04 1.91
CA TYR A 95 8.75 -9.37 2.20
C TYR A 95 8.85 -10.88 2.44
N GLU A 96 10.03 -11.45 2.24
CA GLU A 96 10.34 -12.81 2.65
C GLU A 96 11.11 -12.76 3.96
N ALA A 97 10.63 -13.51 4.95
CA ALA A 97 11.37 -13.74 6.18
C ALA A 97 12.59 -14.63 5.89
N PHE A 98 13.78 -14.21 6.29
CA PHE A 98 15.01 -14.93 6.00
C PHE A 98 16.08 -14.73 7.09
N ASP A 99 17.06 -15.64 7.14
CA ASP A 99 18.16 -15.66 8.11
C ASP A 99 17.75 -15.44 9.59
N ILE A 100 16.54 -15.88 9.95
CA ILE A 100 16.07 -15.84 11.35
C ILE A 100 16.80 -16.94 12.12
N LYS A 101 17.57 -16.52 13.12
CA LYS A 101 18.37 -17.41 14.00
C LYS A 101 17.65 -17.76 15.30
N ASP A 102 16.66 -16.97 15.70
CA ASP A 102 15.77 -17.23 16.83
C ASP A 102 15.07 -18.58 16.63
N THR A 103 15.26 -19.52 17.56
CA THR A 103 14.75 -20.89 17.48
C THR A 103 13.23 -20.96 17.39
N ASP A 104 12.53 -20.04 18.04
CA ASP A 104 11.07 -20.04 18.10
C ASP A 104 10.44 -19.48 16.82
N LYS A 105 11.21 -18.70 16.06
CA LYS A 105 10.78 -18.04 14.81
C LYS A 105 11.47 -18.59 13.57
N LYS A 106 12.42 -19.52 13.70
CA LYS A 106 13.20 -20.09 12.59
C LYS A 106 12.33 -20.73 11.50
N GLY A 107 11.17 -21.27 11.89
CA GLY A 107 10.18 -21.83 10.96
C GLY A 107 9.56 -20.81 10.00
N LEU A 108 9.75 -19.51 10.24
CA LEU A 108 9.28 -18.44 9.34
C LEU A 108 10.21 -18.22 8.14
N ASN A 109 11.44 -18.75 8.15
CA ASN A 109 12.35 -18.57 7.01
C ASN A 109 11.75 -19.11 5.71
N GLY A 110 11.79 -18.30 4.64
CA GLY A 110 11.15 -18.56 3.35
C GLY A 110 9.66 -18.18 3.30
N THR A 111 9.07 -17.74 4.42
CA THR A 111 7.65 -17.35 4.47
C THR A 111 7.48 -15.94 3.94
N ALA A 112 6.48 -15.75 3.08
CA ALA A 112 6.05 -14.42 2.68
C ALA A 112 5.31 -13.72 3.83
N MET A 113 5.74 -12.51 4.13
CA MET A 113 5.27 -11.64 5.19
C MET A 113 4.71 -10.36 4.58
N MET A 114 3.56 -9.90 5.06
CA MET A 114 3.03 -8.58 4.77
C MET A 114 3.41 -7.62 5.88
N ILE A 115 3.96 -6.47 5.54
CA ILE A 115 4.28 -5.43 6.49
C ILE A 115 2.99 -4.76 6.98
N GLN A 116 2.79 -4.73 8.29
CA GLN A 116 1.66 -4.07 8.96
C GLN A 116 2.02 -2.69 9.50
N GLY A 117 3.31 -2.49 9.81
CA GLY A 117 3.84 -1.23 10.29
C GLY A 117 5.22 -1.43 10.91
N TRP A 118 5.68 -0.38 11.59
CA TRP A 118 6.97 -0.34 12.26
C TRP A 118 6.80 -0.07 13.75
N ASP A 119 7.69 -0.64 14.53
CA ASP A 119 7.84 -0.39 15.96
C ASP A 119 9.17 0.35 16.20
N ASP A 120 9.09 1.66 16.44
CA ASP A 120 10.26 2.52 16.67
C ASP A 120 11.04 2.13 17.94
N GLU A 121 10.34 1.73 19.00
CA GLU A 121 10.97 1.37 20.27
C GLU A 121 11.78 0.07 20.15
N LYS A 122 11.28 -0.87 19.36
CA LYS A 122 11.91 -2.19 19.18
C LYS A 122 12.83 -2.27 17.96
N GLY A 123 12.81 -1.26 17.08
CA GLY A 123 13.57 -1.26 15.84
C GLY A 123 13.20 -2.43 14.92
N ALA A 124 11.93 -2.81 14.88
CA ALA A 124 11.45 -3.99 14.16
C ALA A 124 10.09 -3.77 13.49
N TYR A 125 9.84 -4.51 12.42
CA TYR A 125 8.57 -4.47 11.71
C TYR A 125 7.52 -5.31 12.41
N HIS A 126 6.30 -4.79 12.46
CA HIS A 126 5.10 -5.61 12.64
C HIS A 126 4.78 -6.27 11.30
N CYS A 127 4.85 -7.58 11.25
CA CYS A 127 4.64 -8.39 10.05
C CYS A 127 3.56 -9.43 10.29
N SER A 128 2.80 -9.76 9.24
CA SER A 128 1.90 -10.91 9.26
C SER A 128 2.26 -11.90 8.16
N PRO A 129 2.34 -13.21 8.44
CA PRO A 129 2.44 -14.21 7.39
C PRO A 129 1.26 -14.05 6.42
N VAL A 130 1.52 -14.06 5.11
CA VAL A 130 0.48 -13.78 4.11
C VAL A 130 -0.68 -14.79 4.18
N GLY A 131 -0.41 -16.04 4.57
CA GLY A 131 -1.43 -17.07 4.81
C GLY A 131 -2.22 -16.92 6.12
N LYS A 132 -1.78 -16.04 7.04
CA LYS A 132 -2.41 -15.85 8.36
C LYS A 132 -2.27 -14.41 8.84
N LEU A 133 -3.02 -13.51 8.19
CA LEU A 133 -2.96 -12.06 8.41
C LEU A 133 -3.36 -11.58 9.81
N THR A 134 -3.98 -12.45 10.62
CA THR A 134 -4.33 -12.16 12.02
C THR A 134 -3.12 -12.19 12.94
N ASP A 135 -2.08 -12.93 12.56
CA ASP A 135 -0.88 -13.07 13.38
C ASP A 135 0.01 -11.85 13.17
N MET A 136 0.49 -11.27 14.26
CA MET A 136 1.38 -10.11 14.25
C MET A 136 2.70 -10.52 14.89
N ILE A 137 3.76 -10.49 14.09
CA ILE A 137 5.08 -10.96 14.45
C ILE A 137 6.06 -9.80 14.29
N LEU A 138 6.85 -9.56 15.33
CA LEU A 138 7.95 -8.61 15.27
C LEU A 138 9.19 -9.28 14.67
N LEU A 139 9.65 -8.73 13.55
CA LEU A 139 10.88 -9.14 12.86
C LEU A 139 11.76 -7.92 12.56
N PRO A 140 13.06 -7.98 12.86
CA PRO A 140 13.96 -6.88 12.54
C PRO A 140 14.20 -6.81 11.03
N SER A 141 14.60 -5.64 10.54
CA SER A 141 14.72 -5.37 9.10
C SER A 141 15.69 -6.30 8.37
N GLU A 142 16.77 -6.71 9.03
CA GLU A 142 17.78 -7.63 8.51
C GLU A 142 17.27 -9.06 8.29
N ASN A 143 16.11 -9.41 8.88
CA ASN A 143 15.45 -10.69 8.66
C ASN A 143 14.34 -10.62 7.61
N LEU A 144 14.23 -9.49 6.90
CA LEU A 144 13.19 -9.26 5.90
C LEU A 144 13.81 -8.79 4.59
N ARG A 145 13.54 -9.53 3.52
CA ARG A 145 13.98 -9.18 2.17
C ARG A 145 12.76 -8.78 1.34
N PRO A 146 12.77 -7.65 0.62
CA PRO A 146 11.67 -7.29 -0.27
C PRO A 146 11.40 -8.39 -1.30
N ILE A 147 10.14 -8.78 -1.48
CA ILE A 147 9.72 -9.60 -2.61
C ILE A 147 9.46 -8.64 -3.77
N GLY A 148 10.27 -8.75 -4.83
CA GLY A 148 10.17 -7.85 -5.98
C GLY A 148 8.80 -7.93 -6.66
N ASP A 149 8.28 -6.78 -7.08
CA ASP A 149 7.11 -6.71 -7.94
C ASP A 149 7.45 -7.32 -9.33
N LYS A 150 6.50 -8.02 -9.93
CA LYS A 150 6.56 -8.48 -11.31
C LYS A 150 5.70 -7.55 -12.15
N THR A 151 6.23 -7.07 -13.27
CA THR A 151 5.50 -6.23 -14.23
C THR A 151 5.22 -7.00 -15.51
N PHE A 152 4.19 -6.59 -16.24
CA PHE A 152 4.00 -6.97 -17.65
C PHE A 152 5.00 -6.20 -18.52
N ALA A 153 5.49 -6.83 -19.59
CA ALA A 153 6.41 -6.23 -20.54
C ALA A 153 5.73 -5.21 -21.47
N SER A 154 4.42 -5.36 -21.70
CA SER A 154 3.63 -4.47 -22.53
C SER A 154 2.15 -4.46 -22.14
N LYS A 155 1.41 -3.47 -22.67
CA LYS A 155 -0.05 -3.42 -22.56
C LYS A 155 -0.72 -4.64 -23.19
N ASP A 156 -0.18 -5.16 -24.29
CA ASP A 156 -0.73 -6.32 -24.99
C ASP A 156 -0.60 -7.59 -24.16
N GLU A 157 0.52 -7.79 -23.47
CA GLU A 157 0.70 -8.90 -22.54
C GLU A 157 -0.29 -8.78 -21.36
N ALA A 158 -0.44 -7.58 -20.79
CA ALA A 158 -1.39 -7.30 -19.72
C ALA A 158 -2.85 -7.53 -20.16
N ALA A 159 -3.23 -7.13 -21.38
CA ALA A 159 -4.56 -7.33 -21.92
C ALA A 159 -4.84 -8.82 -22.22
N LYS A 160 -3.82 -9.57 -22.65
CA LYS A 160 -3.90 -11.02 -22.82
C LYS A 160 -4.11 -11.72 -21.48
N PHE A 161 -3.40 -11.30 -20.43
CA PHE A 161 -3.63 -11.77 -19.07
C PHE A 161 -5.08 -11.52 -18.63
N GLN A 162 -5.60 -10.30 -18.81
CA GLN A 162 -6.99 -9.97 -18.43
C GLN A 162 -8.00 -10.87 -19.13
N LYS A 163 -7.82 -11.09 -20.44
CA LYS A 163 -8.72 -11.94 -21.22
C LYS A 163 -8.70 -13.39 -20.71
N GLU A 164 -7.52 -13.96 -20.52
CA GLU A 164 -7.41 -15.35 -20.03
C GLU A 164 -7.92 -15.49 -18.59
N ALA A 165 -7.71 -14.48 -17.74
CA ALA A 165 -8.28 -14.46 -16.39
C ALA A 165 -9.82 -14.45 -16.44
N LEU A 166 -10.42 -13.66 -17.34
CA LEU A 166 -11.86 -13.61 -17.52
C LEU A 166 -12.41 -14.94 -18.05
N GLU A 167 -11.72 -15.59 -18.98
CA GLU A 167 -12.11 -16.92 -19.48
C GLU A 167 -12.10 -18.00 -18.38
N ILE A 168 -11.09 -18.00 -17.51
CA ILE A 168 -11.03 -18.89 -16.34
C ILE A 168 -12.23 -18.66 -15.43
N TYR A 169 -12.54 -17.39 -15.17
CA TYR A 169 -13.65 -16.99 -14.34
C TYR A 169 -14.99 -17.39 -14.97
N GLU A 170 -15.22 -17.06 -16.23
CA GLU A 170 -16.47 -17.36 -16.93
C GLU A 170 -16.70 -18.85 -17.24
N SER A 171 -15.68 -19.69 -17.05
CA SER A 171 -15.82 -21.15 -17.13
C SER A 171 -16.89 -21.67 -16.15
N SER A 172 -17.43 -22.86 -16.43
CA SER A 172 -18.37 -23.53 -15.51
C SER A 172 -17.76 -23.69 -14.12
N ALA A 173 -16.51 -24.16 -14.05
CA ALA A 173 -15.79 -24.35 -12.79
C ALA A 173 -15.62 -23.02 -12.01
N GLY A 174 -15.27 -21.93 -12.69
CA GLY A 174 -15.14 -20.61 -12.07
C GLY A 174 -16.46 -20.09 -11.52
N LYS A 175 -17.54 -20.16 -12.33
CA LYS A 175 -18.89 -19.74 -11.92
C LYS A 175 -19.43 -20.57 -10.77
N ASP A 176 -19.25 -21.89 -10.82
CA ASP A 176 -19.72 -22.81 -9.78
C ASP A 176 -19.00 -22.54 -8.45
N ALA A 177 -17.69 -22.30 -8.49
CA ALA A 177 -16.91 -21.96 -7.30
C ALA A 177 -17.41 -20.67 -6.62
N VAL A 178 -17.67 -19.61 -7.40
CA VAL A 178 -18.16 -18.34 -6.85
C VAL A 178 -19.63 -18.45 -6.39
N ASN A 179 -20.48 -19.14 -7.13
CA ASN A 179 -21.90 -19.31 -6.76
C ASN A 179 -22.06 -20.13 -5.48
N LYS A 180 -21.25 -21.17 -5.32
CA LYS A 180 -21.20 -21.95 -4.08
C LYS A 180 -20.85 -21.06 -2.88
N LEU A 181 -19.80 -20.26 -2.99
CA LEU A 181 -19.41 -19.31 -1.94
C LEU A 181 -20.53 -18.31 -1.61
N LYS A 182 -21.24 -17.79 -2.62
CA LYS A 182 -22.36 -16.85 -2.43
C LYS A 182 -23.50 -17.46 -1.62
N GLY A 183 -23.76 -18.77 -1.77
CA GLY A 183 -24.78 -19.49 -1.02
C GLY A 183 -24.36 -19.83 0.40
N GLU A 184 -23.07 -20.10 0.63
CA GLU A 184 -22.55 -20.56 1.93
C GLU A 184 -22.22 -19.41 2.91
N LYS A 185 -21.83 -18.24 2.41
CA LYS A 185 -21.33 -17.12 3.24
C LYS A 185 -22.32 -15.95 3.21
N SER A 186 -23.01 -15.75 4.33
CA SER A 186 -23.91 -14.61 4.55
C SER A 186 -23.18 -13.36 5.08
N ASN A 187 -22.01 -13.54 5.71
CA ASN A 187 -21.17 -12.45 6.18
C ASN A 187 -20.24 -11.97 5.06
N ILE A 188 -20.31 -10.68 4.73
CA ILE A 188 -19.52 -10.10 3.63
C ILE A 188 -18.01 -10.16 3.85
N ARG A 189 -17.53 -10.02 5.08
CA ARG A 189 -16.08 -10.06 5.36
C ARG A 189 -15.54 -11.47 5.15
N GLU A 190 -16.26 -12.47 5.63
CA GLU A 190 -15.93 -13.88 5.40
C GLU A 190 -16.02 -14.24 3.92
N TYR A 191 -17.08 -13.79 3.23
CA TYR A 191 -17.23 -13.98 1.79
C TYR A 191 -16.03 -13.40 1.02
N LEU A 192 -15.64 -12.16 1.28
CA LEU A 192 -14.53 -11.49 0.59
C LEU A 192 -13.17 -12.15 0.87
N THR A 193 -12.96 -12.64 2.10
CA THR A 193 -11.74 -13.39 2.44
C THR A 193 -11.68 -14.71 1.67
N GLU A 194 -12.77 -15.48 1.69
CA GLU A 194 -12.81 -16.80 1.04
C GLU A 194 -12.77 -16.70 -0.48
N LEU A 195 -13.43 -15.69 -1.03
CA LEU A 195 -13.41 -15.36 -2.45
C LEU A 195 -11.98 -15.14 -2.95
N LYS A 196 -11.16 -14.35 -2.24
CA LYS A 196 -9.76 -14.12 -2.64
C LYS A 196 -8.98 -15.43 -2.73
N SER A 197 -9.15 -16.33 -1.76
CA SER A 197 -8.53 -17.66 -1.77
C SER A 197 -9.01 -18.50 -2.95
N THR A 198 -10.32 -18.53 -3.22
CA THR A 198 -10.88 -19.27 -4.36
C THR A 198 -10.42 -18.72 -5.70
N LEU A 199 -10.39 -17.40 -5.88
CA LEU A 199 -9.89 -16.77 -7.10
C LEU A 199 -8.39 -17.03 -7.29
N LEU A 200 -7.59 -17.01 -6.22
CA LEU A 200 -6.18 -17.40 -6.28
C LEU A 200 -6.04 -18.83 -6.81
N GLU A 201 -6.77 -19.81 -6.26
CA GLU A 201 -6.68 -21.21 -6.72
C GLU A 201 -7.01 -21.35 -8.20
N LEU A 202 -8.04 -20.65 -8.69
CA LEU A 202 -8.39 -20.63 -10.11
C LEU A 202 -7.29 -20.00 -10.97
N GLN A 203 -6.61 -18.96 -10.46
CA GLN A 203 -5.60 -18.21 -11.19
C GLN A 203 -4.19 -18.81 -11.12
N LYS A 204 -3.86 -19.73 -10.21
CA LYS A 204 -2.49 -20.28 -10.07
C LYS A 204 -1.83 -20.69 -11.40
N PRO A 205 -2.49 -21.45 -12.31
CA PRO A 205 -1.90 -21.81 -13.59
C PRO A 205 -1.59 -20.59 -14.46
N LEU A 206 -2.46 -19.58 -14.41
CA LEU A 206 -2.29 -18.32 -15.13
C LEU A 206 -1.16 -17.48 -14.54
N LEU A 207 -1.09 -17.34 -13.21
CA LEU A 207 -0.01 -16.65 -12.52
C LEU A 207 1.35 -17.23 -12.92
N LYS A 208 1.47 -18.57 -12.86
CA LYS A 208 2.66 -19.30 -13.31
C LYS A 208 3.03 -18.99 -14.76
N LYS A 209 2.04 -19.02 -15.66
CA LYS A 209 2.23 -18.77 -17.10
C LYS A 209 2.84 -17.39 -17.39
N TYR A 210 2.47 -16.37 -16.61
CA TYR A 210 2.99 -15.00 -16.75
C TYR A 210 4.16 -14.70 -15.80
N GLY A 211 4.71 -15.72 -15.13
CA GLY A 211 5.88 -15.60 -14.25
C GLY A 211 5.60 -14.89 -12.93
N PHE A 212 4.34 -14.82 -12.50
CA PHE A 212 3.96 -14.40 -11.15
C PHE A 212 4.07 -15.60 -10.19
N ARG A 213 4.17 -15.29 -8.88
CA ARG A 213 4.13 -16.30 -7.83
C ARG A 213 2.76 -16.96 -7.78
N GLU A 214 2.72 -18.26 -7.52
CA GLU A 214 1.48 -19.05 -7.41
C GLU A 214 0.84 -18.93 -6.00
N ASP A 215 0.93 -17.75 -5.40
CA ASP A 215 0.49 -17.45 -4.04
C ASP A 215 -0.23 -16.09 -3.95
N MET A 216 -0.72 -15.74 -2.76
CA MET A 216 -1.39 -14.47 -2.52
C MET A 216 -0.49 -13.25 -2.81
N VAL A 217 0.84 -13.37 -2.71
CA VAL A 217 1.73 -12.25 -3.07
C VAL A 217 1.66 -12.02 -4.57
N GLY A 218 1.80 -13.09 -5.37
CA GLY A 218 1.66 -13.01 -6.83
C GLY A 218 0.30 -12.46 -7.26
N PHE A 219 -0.78 -12.94 -6.63
CA PHE A 219 -2.13 -12.45 -6.87
C PHE A 219 -2.28 -10.94 -6.59
N ASN A 220 -1.70 -10.43 -5.49
CA ASN A 220 -1.71 -8.98 -5.21
C ASN A 220 -0.79 -8.20 -6.18
N HIS A 221 0.35 -8.76 -6.57
CA HIS A 221 1.29 -8.12 -7.50
C HIS A 221 0.69 -7.94 -8.89
N VAL A 222 -0.21 -8.83 -9.33
CA VAL A 222 -0.94 -8.65 -10.60
C VAL A 222 -1.69 -7.32 -10.63
N GLN A 223 -2.40 -6.96 -9.56
CA GLN A 223 -3.14 -5.69 -9.51
C GLN A 223 -2.22 -4.49 -9.70
N ARG A 224 -1.04 -4.52 -9.05
CA ARG A 224 0.00 -3.50 -9.23
C ARG A 224 0.58 -3.49 -10.65
N ALA A 225 0.74 -4.67 -11.26
CA ALA A 225 1.26 -4.81 -12.60
C ALA A 225 0.30 -4.28 -13.68
N LEU A 226 -1.01 -4.31 -13.42
CA LEU A 226 -2.05 -3.77 -14.30
C LEU A 226 -2.19 -2.24 -14.20
N ALA A 227 -1.93 -1.67 -13.03
CA ALA A 227 -2.14 -0.25 -12.73
C ALA A 227 -1.52 0.74 -13.76
N PRO A 228 -0.31 0.53 -14.31
CA PRO A 228 0.28 1.43 -15.31
C PRO A 228 -0.55 1.60 -16.59
N PHE A 229 -1.45 0.66 -16.88
CA PHE A 229 -2.25 0.65 -18.12
C PHE A 229 -3.68 1.17 -17.91
N GLU A 230 -4.09 1.47 -16.67
CA GLU A 230 -5.45 1.90 -16.33
C GLU A 230 -5.78 3.33 -16.77
N SER A 231 -4.81 4.10 -17.25
CA SER A 231 -5.08 5.39 -17.90
C SER A 231 -5.82 5.25 -19.24
N ASP A 232 -5.89 4.04 -19.79
CA ASP A 232 -6.64 3.72 -21.00
C ASP A 232 -8.05 3.21 -20.64
N ASP A 233 -9.08 3.92 -21.09
CA ASP A 233 -10.47 3.65 -20.71
C ASP A 233 -10.93 2.24 -21.04
N ASP A 234 -10.53 1.69 -22.18
CA ASP A 234 -10.97 0.36 -22.61
C ASP A 234 -10.23 -0.74 -21.84
N PHE A 235 -8.97 -0.51 -21.50
CA PHE A 235 -8.24 -1.38 -20.58
C PHE A 235 -8.85 -1.36 -19.18
N ALA A 236 -9.15 -0.18 -18.64
CA ALA A 236 -9.75 -0.01 -17.32
C ALA A 236 -11.12 -0.67 -17.20
N LYS A 237 -11.97 -0.57 -18.24
CA LYS A 237 -13.26 -1.28 -18.29
C LYS A 237 -13.09 -2.80 -18.18
N LYS A 238 -12.10 -3.37 -18.87
CA LYS A 238 -11.81 -4.81 -18.80
C LYS A 238 -11.27 -5.23 -17.44
N THR A 239 -10.44 -4.41 -16.79
CA THR A 239 -10.06 -4.64 -15.38
C THR A 239 -11.29 -4.69 -14.48
N ALA A 240 -12.21 -3.73 -14.65
CA ALA A 240 -13.43 -3.67 -13.85
C ALA A 240 -14.36 -4.87 -14.08
N GLU A 241 -14.34 -5.51 -15.25
CA GLU A 241 -15.08 -6.76 -15.50
C GLU A 241 -14.54 -7.94 -14.69
N LEU A 242 -13.21 -8.04 -14.53
CA LEU A 242 -12.59 -9.04 -13.66
C LEU A 242 -12.99 -8.84 -12.19
N GLU A 243 -13.04 -7.59 -11.74
CA GLU A 243 -13.45 -7.26 -10.36
C GLU A 243 -14.93 -7.61 -10.09
N LYS A 244 -15.80 -7.49 -11.11
CA LYS A 244 -17.21 -7.86 -10.98
C LYS A 244 -17.42 -9.34 -10.71
N PHE A 245 -16.55 -10.20 -11.24
CA PHE A 245 -16.68 -11.65 -11.15
C PHE A 245 -16.74 -12.19 -9.71
N GLY A 246 -16.12 -11.48 -8.77
CA GLY A 246 -16.16 -11.82 -7.34
C GLY A 246 -17.06 -10.90 -6.49
N SER A 247 -17.60 -9.82 -7.03
CA SER A 247 -18.46 -8.95 -6.24
C SER A 247 -19.78 -9.66 -5.91
N GLN A 248 -20.04 -9.90 -4.62
CA GLN A 248 -21.43 -10.03 -4.16
C GLN A 248 -22.04 -8.65 -4.36
N GLU A 249 -23.04 -8.55 -5.22
CA GLU A 249 -23.88 -7.36 -5.24
C GLU A 249 -24.45 -7.19 -3.83
N MET A 250 -23.97 -6.18 -3.10
CA MET A 250 -24.49 -5.85 -1.78
C MET A 250 -25.95 -5.45 -1.94
N ARG A 251 -26.85 -6.32 -1.47
CA ARG A 251 -28.28 -6.06 -1.36
C ARG A 251 -28.55 -5.37 -0.03
N PHE A 252 -29.43 -4.37 -0.06
CA PHE A 252 -29.87 -3.60 1.10
C PHE A 252 -31.39 -3.72 1.31
N ASP A 253 -31.97 -4.83 0.84
CA ASP A 253 -33.40 -5.10 0.99
C ASP A 253 -33.84 -4.96 2.45
N GLY A 254 -34.96 -4.26 2.64
CA GLY A 254 -35.53 -4.02 3.97
C GLY A 254 -34.72 -3.07 4.86
N LYS A 255 -33.63 -2.47 4.35
CA LYS A 255 -32.85 -1.45 5.08
C LYS A 255 -33.28 -0.04 4.68
N VAL A 256 -33.15 0.90 5.61
CA VAL A 256 -33.35 2.33 5.36
C VAL A 256 -32.00 3.03 5.33
N ALA A 257 -31.72 3.79 4.28
CA ALA A 257 -30.50 4.57 4.14
C ALA A 257 -30.81 6.06 4.14
N LEU A 258 -30.30 6.79 5.14
CA LEU A 258 -30.42 8.24 5.23
C LEU A 258 -29.29 8.90 4.44
N VAL A 259 -29.62 9.69 3.41
CA VAL A 259 -28.62 10.38 2.57
C VAL A 259 -28.84 11.89 2.62
N THR A 260 -28.07 12.57 3.47
CA THR A 260 -28.09 14.04 3.54
C THR A 260 -27.55 14.65 2.24
N GLY A 261 -28.32 15.54 1.61
CA GLY A 261 -27.94 16.14 0.33
C GLY A 261 -28.21 15.25 -0.91
N GLY A 262 -29.09 14.24 -0.79
CA GLY A 262 -29.42 13.27 -1.86
C GLY A 262 -30.00 13.84 -3.18
N GLY A 263 -30.32 15.14 -3.25
CA GLY A 263 -30.95 15.75 -4.43
C GLY A 263 -30.01 15.98 -5.63
N ARG A 264 -28.69 16.09 -5.42
CA ARG A 264 -27.72 16.41 -6.49
C ARG A 264 -26.31 15.87 -6.20
N GLY A 265 -25.46 15.93 -7.21
CA GLY A 265 -24.04 15.54 -7.11
C GLY A 265 -23.86 14.11 -6.59
N LEU A 266 -22.85 13.93 -5.73
CA LEU A 266 -22.54 12.64 -5.11
C LEU A 266 -23.70 12.09 -4.27
N GLY A 267 -24.43 12.95 -3.55
CA GLY A 267 -25.61 12.54 -2.76
C GLY A 267 -26.63 11.83 -3.63
N ARG A 268 -26.96 12.37 -4.81
CA ARG A 268 -27.88 11.74 -5.77
C ARG A 268 -27.35 10.43 -6.33
N ALA A 269 -26.05 10.35 -6.61
CA ALA A 269 -25.43 9.12 -7.08
C ALA A 269 -25.53 8.01 -6.02
N TYR A 270 -25.22 8.32 -4.75
CA TYR A 270 -25.36 7.37 -3.64
C TYR A 270 -26.81 6.95 -3.42
N SER A 271 -27.76 7.90 -3.40
CA SER A 271 -29.20 7.59 -3.28
C SER A 271 -29.66 6.63 -4.38
N LYS A 272 -29.29 6.85 -5.64
CA LYS A 272 -29.64 5.96 -6.75
C LYS A 272 -29.04 4.56 -6.59
N ILE A 273 -27.76 4.47 -6.25
CA ILE A 273 -27.06 3.20 -6.12
C ILE A 273 -27.63 2.38 -4.93
N LEU A 274 -27.90 3.02 -3.80
CA LEU A 274 -28.48 2.36 -2.63
C LEU A 274 -29.92 1.89 -2.90
N ALA A 275 -30.73 2.71 -3.57
CA ALA A 275 -32.08 2.33 -3.98
C ALA A 275 -32.09 1.18 -4.99
N ALA A 276 -31.21 1.21 -6.01
CA ALA A 276 -31.07 0.12 -6.98
C ALA A 276 -30.68 -1.22 -6.32
N ARG A 277 -29.99 -1.14 -5.17
CA ARG A 277 -29.59 -2.29 -4.36
C ARG A 277 -30.65 -2.71 -3.32
N GLY A 278 -31.82 -2.09 -3.29
CA GLY A 278 -32.96 -2.49 -2.45
C GLY A 278 -33.17 -1.70 -1.17
N ALA A 279 -32.35 -0.67 -0.88
CA ALA A 279 -32.57 0.19 0.28
C ALA A 279 -33.75 1.14 0.06
N LYS A 280 -34.53 1.39 1.12
CA LYS A 280 -35.43 2.54 1.20
C LYS A 280 -34.61 3.78 1.53
N VAL A 281 -34.40 4.66 0.55
CA VAL A 281 -33.60 5.88 0.75
C VAL A 281 -34.47 7.02 1.27
N VAL A 282 -33.97 7.72 2.28
CA VAL A 282 -34.58 8.92 2.91
C VAL A 282 -33.64 10.10 2.76
#